data_AF-A0AAW4GGN7-F1
#
_entry.id   AF-A0AAW4GGN7-F1
#
_cell.length_a   1.000
_cell.length_b   1.000
_cell.length_c   1.000
_cell.angle_alpha   90.00
_cell.angle_beta   90.00
_cell.angle_gamma   90.00
#
_symmetry.space_group_name_H-M   'P 1'
#
loop_
_entity.id
_entity.type
_entity.pdbx_description
1 polymer ?
#
loop_
_entity_poly.entity_id
_entity_poly.type
_entity_poly.pdbx_seq_one_letter_code
_entity_poly.pdbx_strand_id
1 'polypeptide(L)'
;MYQLTENPDVILCVDTGANIPRGHWMWADYQRWLDDGNTPLPLVPLKSLTEVKEDLLAAATAERWNRETGGILLGGVQVGTTLDDQNRLSGVLSAIQLGGLESVDFKAQSGWVQLTAAELQGIALAISAHVQACFTAERAHHEAIVQLQTHAEVDGYDVTAGWPHASQLGVGDLMPEDL
;
A
#
# COMPACT_ATOMS: atom_id res chain seq x y z
N MET A 1 -0.86 5.12 36.04
CA MET A 1 -2.11 5.66 35.45
C MET A 1 -3.04 4.50 35.10
N TYR A 2 -4.36 4.69 35.18
CA TYR A 2 -5.34 3.63 34.89
C TYR A 2 -6.26 4.01 33.73
N GLN A 3 -6.75 3.01 33.00
CA GLN A 3 -7.70 3.15 31.91
C GLN A 3 -8.90 2.21 32.10
N LEU A 4 -10.10 2.67 31.75
CA LEU A 4 -11.30 1.84 31.74
C LEU A 4 -11.25 0.79 30.62
N THR A 5 -11.84 -0.37 30.86
CA THR A 5 -12.00 -1.42 29.85
C THR A 5 -13.49 -1.60 29.49
N GLU A 6 -13.79 -2.41 28.48
CA GLU A 6 -15.17 -2.76 28.12
C GLU A 6 -15.89 -3.48 29.27
N ASN A 7 -15.15 -4.18 30.13
CA ASN A 7 -15.69 -4.77 31.35
C ASN A 7 -15.56 -3.75 32.51
N PRO A 8 -16.67 -3.26 33.10
CA PRO A 8 -16.62 -2.29 34.19
C PRO A 8 -16.00 -2.85 35.50
N ASP A 9 -15.80 -4.16 35.59
CA ASP A 9 -15.11 -4.84 36.68
C ASP A 9 -13.64 -5.13 36.36
N VAL A 10 -13.09 -4.59 35.27
CA VAL A 10 -11.68 -4.70 34.92
C VAL A 10 -11.14 -3.32 34.52
N ILE A 11 -9.99 -2.96 35.07
CA ILE A 11 -9.23 -1.77 34.66
C ILE A 11 -7.88 -2.17 34.07
N LEU A 12 -7.33 -1.36 33.19
CA LEU A 12 -5.97 -1.52 32.68
C LEU A 12 -5.02 -0.61 33.46
N CYS A 13 -3.96 -1.17 34.03
CA CYS A 13 -2.82 -0.39 34.49
C CYS A 13 -1.97 -0.01 33.27
N VAL A 14 -1.94 1.27 32.91
CA VAL A 14 -1.26 1.76 31.69
C VAL A 14 0.24 1.56 31.78
N ASP A 15 0.82 1.69 32.98
CA ASP A 15 2.27 1.62 33.17
C ASP A 15 2.80 0.18 33.01
N THR A 16 1.99 -0.82 33.35
CA THR A 16 2.39 -2.24 33.33
C THR A 16 1.69 -3.07 32.25
N GLY A 17 0.66 -2.52 31.60
CA GLY A 17 -0.20 -3.24 30.66
C GLY A 17 -1.09 -4.32 31.30
N ALA A 18 -1.22 -4.35 32.63
CA ALA A 18 -1.94 -5.41 33.33
C ALA A 18 -3.45 -5.12 33.42
N ASN A 19 -4.28 -6.10 33.06
CA ASN A 19 -5.71 -6.10 33.38
C ASN A 19 -5.91 -6.47 34.85
N ILE A 20 -6.54 -5.60 35.61
CA ILE A 20 -6.78 -5.73 37.05
C ILE A 20 -8.28 -5.90 37.27
N PRO A 21 -8.75 -7.12 37.59
CA PRO A 21 -10.13 -7.37 37.95
C PRO A 21 -10.50 -6.75 39.30
N ARG A 22 -11.77 -6.42 39.47
CA ARG A 22 -12.33 -6.00 40.75
C ARG A 22 -12.15 -7.10 41.79
N GLY A 23 -11.65 -6.73 42.96
CA GLY A 23 -11.29 -7.67 44.04
C GLY A 23 -9.87 -8.23 43.94
N HIS A 24 -9.14 -7.99 42.85
CA HIS A 24 -7.70 -8.23 42.81
C HIS A 24 -6.98 -7.26 43.76
N TRP A 25 -5.87 -7.69 44.38
CA TRP A 25 -5.17 -6.88 45.39
C TRP A 25 -4.70 -5.51 44.87
N MET A 26 -4.35 -5.41 43.57
CA MET A 26 -3.98 -4.15 42.92
C MET A 26 -5.16 -3.19 42.70
N TRP A 27 -6.41 -3.64 42.87
CA TRP A 27 -7.58 -2.76 42.79
C TRP A 27 -7.58 -1.73 43.93
N ALA A 28 -7.00 -2.06 45.07
CA ALA A 28 -6.87 -1.14 46.20
C ALA A 28 -6.02 0.10 45.84
N ASP A 29 -4.98 -0.09 45.01
CA ASP A 29 -4.14 1.01 44.54
C ASP A 29 -4.90 1.92 43.57
N TYR A 30 -5.72 1.33 42.70
CA TYR A 30 -6.63 2.10 41.84
C TYR A 30 -7.65 2.92 42.66
N GLN A 31 -8.25 2.33 43.68
CA GLN A 31 -9.22 3.04 44.51
C GLN A 31 -8.59 4.22 45.25
N ARG A 32 -7.41 4.03 45.85
CA ARG A 32 -6.67 5.13 46.48
C ARG A 32 -6.33 6.23 45.49
N TRP A 33 -5.94 5.85 44.28
CA TRP A 33 -5.64 6.80 43.22
C TRP A 33 -6.87 7.63 42.80
N LEU A 34 -8.08 7.05 42.78
CA LEU A 34 -9.32 7.79 42.58
C LEU A 34 -9.64 8.73 43.76
N ASP A 35 -9.44 8.27 45.00
CA ASP A 35 -9.72 9.04 46.21
C ASP A 35 -8.82 10.29 46.32
N ASP A 36 -7.61 10.23 45.73
CA ASP A 36 -6.70 11.37 45.56
C ASP A 36 -7.17 12.39 44.49
N GLY A 37 -8.33 12.16 43.87
CA GLY A 37 -8.97 13.07 42.90
C GLY A 37 -8.55 12.84 41.44
N ASN A 38 -7.92 11.70 41.14
CA ASN A 38 -7.54 11.38 39.76
C ASN A 38 -8.69 10.72 38.98
N THR A 39 -8.67 10.85 37.66
CA THR A 39 -9.69 10.30 36.75
C THR A 39 -9.04 9.31 35.78
N PRO A 40 -9.53 8.07 35.64
CA PRO A 40 -8.97 7.11 34.71
C PRO A 40 -9.13 7.60 33.28
N LEU A 41 -8.21 7.18 32.41
CA LEU A 41 -8.40 7.36 30.98
C LEU A 41 -9.68 6.65 30.53
N PRO A 42 -10.44 7.24 29.59
CA PRO A 42 -11.64 6.62 29.08
C PRO A 42 -11.32 5.29 28.40
N LEU A 43 -12.34 4.44 28.27
CA LEU A 43 -12.26 3.26 27.43
C LEU A 43 -11.87 3.66 26.00
N VAL A 44 -10.80 3.05 25.49
CA VAL A 44 -10.51 3.03 24.05
C VAL A 44 -11.29 1.85 23.46
N PRO A 45 -12.39 2.08 22.72
CA PRO A 45 -13.17 0.99 22.15
C PRO A 45 -12.31 0.21 21.16
N LEU A 46 -12.41 -1.12 21.20
CA LEU A 46 -11.81 -1.95 20.16
C LEU A 46 -12.53 -1.68 18.85
N LYS A 47 -11.77 -1.52 17.76
CA LYS A 47 -12.36 -1.43 16.42
C LYS A 47 -13.14 -2.70 16.13
N SER A 48 -14.36 -2.53 15.64
CA SER A 48 -15.17 -3.63 15.12
C SER A 48 -14.45 -4.30 13.96
N LEU A 49 -14.80 -5.56 13.68
CA LEU A 49 -14.22 -6.29 12.55
C LEU A 49 -14.40 -5.52 11.22
N THR A 50 -15.54 -4.85 11.04
CA THR A 50 -15.81 -4.02 9.86
C THR A 50 -14.82 -2.87 9.74
N GLU A 51 -14.58 -2.12 10.82
CA GLU A 51 -13.64 -0.99 10.82
C GLU A 51 -12.21 -1.44 10.52
N VAL A 52 -11.76 -2.56 11.10
CA VAL A 52 -10.39 -3.05 10.80
C VAL A 52 -10.29 -3.57 9.37
N LYS A 53 -11.35 -4.16 8.80
CA LYS A 53 -11.38 -4.53 7.38
C LYS A 53 -11.34 -3.29 6.47
N GLU A 54 -12.03 -2.22 6.82
CA GLU A 54 -11.96 -0.95 6.09
C GLU A 54 -10.54 -0.36 6.13
N ASP A 55 -9.85 -0.44 7.27
CA ASP A 55 -8.44 -0.04 7.37
C ASP A 55 -7.54 -0.88 6.45
N LEU A 56 -7.73 -2.20 6.39
CA LEU A 56 -6.96 -3.07 5.50
C LEU A 56 -7.23 -2.77 4.02
N LEU A 57 -8.47 -2.50 3.64
CA LEU A 57 -8.82 -2.10 2.27
C LEU A 57 -8.11 -0.79 1.89
N ALA A 58 -8.13 0.21 2.80
CA ALA A 58 -7.41 1.46 2.62
C ALA A 58 -5.90 1.25 2.52
N ALA A 59 -5.33 0.36 3.34
CA ALA A 59 -3.92 0.00 3.27
C ALA A 59 -3.55 -0.66 1.93
N ALA A 60 -4.38 -1.58 1.41
CA ALA A 60 -4.17 -2.18 0.09
C ALA A 60 -4.21 -1.14 -1.03
N THR A 61 -5.15 -0.18 -0.97
CA THR A 61 -5.24 0.92 -1.93
C THR A 61 -4.04 1.86 -1.85
N ALA A 62 -3.54 2.17 -0.65
CA ALA A 62 -2.34 2.97 -0.47
C ALA A 62 -1.10 2.25 -1.03
N GLU A 63 -1.02 0.94 -0.81
CA GLU A 63 0.09 0.12 -1.25
C GLU A 63 0.14 -0.04 -2.79
N ARG A 64 -1.04 -0.14 -3.42
CA ARG A 64 -1.18 -0.03 -4.88
C ARG A 64 -0.67 1.32 -5.39
N TRP A 65 -1.05 2.43 -4.75
CA TRP A 65 -0.58 3.76 -5.15
C TRP A 65 0.94 3.87 -5.06
N ASN A 66 1.53 3.38 -3.96
CA ASN A 66 2.98 3.41 -3.76
C ASN A 66 3.72 2.67 -4.89
N ARG A 67 3.24 1.47 -5.29
CA ARG A 67 3.86 0.70 -6.37
C ARG A 67 3.56 1.24 -7.75
N GLU A 68 2.34 1.70 -7.99
CA GLU A 68 1.93 2.31 -9.25
C GLU A 68 2.78 3.54 -9.55
N THR A 69 3.12 4.35 -8.55
CA THR A 69 3.87 5.60 -8.72
C THR A 69 5.39 5.46 -8.53
N GLY A 70 5.85 4.30 -8.05
CA GLY A 70 7.26 4.02 -7.74
C GLY A 70 8.19 3.89 -8.95
N GLY A 71 7.65 3.85 -10.18
CA GLY A 71 8.43 3.68 -11.40
C GLY A 71 8.80 2.23 -11.70
N ILE A 72 9.40 2.02 -12.87
CA ILE A 72 9.93 0.72 -13.32
C ILE A 72 11.34 0.89 -13.90
N LEU A 73 12.12 -0.20 -13.87
CA LEU A 73 13.48 -0.24 -14.40
C LEU A 73 13.53 -1.06 -15.68
N LEU A 74 13.66 -0.41 -16.83
CA LEU A 74 13.73 -1.09 -18.13
C LEU A 74 15.10 -0.91 -18.73
N GLY A 75 15.83 -2.02 -18.84
CA GLY A 75 17.19 -2.05 -19.42
C GLY A 75 18.13 -0.97 -18.89
N GLY A 76 18.08 -0.70 -17.58
CA GLY A 76 18.90 0.30 -16.91
C GLY A 76 18.34 1.72 -16.89
N VAL A 77 17.20 1.98 -17.55
CA VAL A 77 16.49 3.27 -17.51
C VAL A 77 15.41 3.23 -16.45
N GLN A 78 15.49 4.10 -15.45
CA GLN A 78 14.45 4.26 -14.43
C GLN A 78 13.37 5.20 -14.99
N VAL A 79 12.19 4.65 -15.28
CA VAL A 79 11.08 5.40 -15.86
C VAL A 79 10.02 5.64 -14.79
N GLY A 80 9.53 6.87 -14.72
CA GLY A 80 8.39 7.21 -13.86
C GLY A 80 7.09 6.63 -14.42
N THR A 81 6.20 6.22 -13.53
CA THR A 81 4.92 5.60 -13.87
C THR A 81 3.73 6.43 -13.38
N THR A 82 3.98 7.69 -13.00
CA THR A 82 2.91 8.60 -12.57
C THR A 82 1.97 8.90 -13.74
N LEU A 83 0.77 9.41 -13.43
CA LEU A 83 -0.20 9.80 -14.46
C LEU A 83 0.39 10.81 -15.46
N ASP A 84 1.24 11.73 -15.00
CA ASP A 84 1.93 12.69 -15.87
C ASP A 84 2.94 12.00 -16.82
N ASP A 85 3.67 11.00 -16.33
CA ASP A 85 4.58 10.20 -17.16
C ASP A 85 3.80 9.42 -18.22
N GLN A 86 2.69 8.78 -17.84
CA GLN A 86 1.81 8.03 -18.74
C GLN A 86 1.19 8.92 -19.82
N ASN A 87 0.71 10.11 -19.44
CA ASN A 87 0.14 11.09 -20.36
C ASN A 87 1.18 11.60 -21.36
N ARG A 88 2.39 11.92 -20.89
CA ARG A 88 3.50 12.36 -21.75
C ARG A 88 3.86 11.28 -22.77
N LEU A 89 3.95 10.03 -22.33
CA LEU A 89 4.30 8.92 -23.20
C LEU A 89 3.24 8.69 -24.31
N SER A 90 1.96 8.80 -23.96
CA SER A 90 0.83 8.68 -24.90
C SER A 90 0.87 9.75 -26.00
N GLY A 91 1.22 10.99 -25.65
CA GLY A 91 1.38 12.08 -26.62
C GLY A 91 2.53 11.84 -27.60
N VAL A 92 3.67 11.35 -27.11
CA VAL A 92 4.84 11.07 -27.94
C VAL A 92 4.59 9.89 -28.89
N LEU A 93 3.94 8.82 -28.42
CA LEU A 93 3.57 7.69 -29.27
C LEU A 93 2.62 8.10 -30.41
N SER A 94 1.64 8.96 -30.11
CA SER A 94 0.74 9.51 -31.13
C SER A 94 1.52 10.28 -32.21
N ALA A 95 2.53 11.07 -31.82
CA ALA A 95 3.36 11.83 -32.75
C ALA A 95 4.25 10.93 -33.63
N ILE A 96 4.79 9.84 -33.06
CA ILE A 96 5.55 8.81 -33.78
C ILE A 96 4.65 8.14 -34.83
N GLN A 97 3.42 7.74 -34.47
CA GLN A 97 2.49 7.08 -35.37
C GLN A 97 2.08 7.94 -36.57
N LEU A 98 2.08 9.27 -36.40
CA LEU A 98 1.84 10.22 -37.49
C LEU A 98 3.07 10.43 -38.41
N GLY A 99 4.16 9.70 -38.18
CA GLY A 99 5.39 9.74 -38.98
C GLY A 99 6.31 10.92 -38.67
N GLY A 100 6.09 11.62 -37.55
CA GLY A 100 6.79 12.88 -37.25
C GLY A 100 8.16 12.73 -36.58
N LEU A 101 8.48 11.56 -35.99
CA LEU A 101 9.66 11.36 -35.14
C LEU A 101 10.20 9.94 -35.24
N GLU A 102 11.48 9.77 -35.57
CA GLU A 102 12.18 8.47 -35.56
C GLU A 102 12.81 8.16 -34.18
N SER A 103 13.19 9.22 -33.45
CA SER A 103 13.72 9.15 -32.09
C SER A 103 13.30 10.38 -31.28
N VAL A 104 13.39 10.27 -29.95
CA VAL A 104 13.04 11.32 -29.01
C VAL A 104 14.06 11.44 -27.87
N ASP A 105 14.34 12.67 -27.47
CA ASP A 105 15.05 12.94 -26.23
C ASP A 105 14.08 12.83 -25.06
N PHE A 106 14.15 11.71 -24.35
CA PHE A 106 13.28 11.37 -23.24
C PHE A 106 13.96 11.73 -21.92
N LYS A 107 13.21 12.36 -21.01
CA LYS A 107 13.68 12.63 -19.65
C LYS A 107 13.14 11.54 -18.72
N ALA A 108 13.95 10.51 -18.50
CA ALA A 108 13.71 9.49 -17.49
C ALA A 108 14.05 10.02 -16.09
N GLN A 109 13.66 9.29 -15.03
CA GLN A 109 14.10 9.61 -13.67
C GLN A 109 15.63 9.45 -13.53
N SER A 110 16.23 8.52 -14.27
CA SER A 110 17.68 8.31 -14.33
C SER A 110 18.44 9.38 -15.14
N GLY A 111 17.75 10.27 -15.86
CA GLY A 111 18.36 11.33 -16.66
C GLY A 111 17.80 11.44 -18.08
N TRP A 112 18.51 12.18 -18.93
CA TRP A 112 18.17 12.29 -20.35
C TRP A 112 18.69 11.07 -21.11
N VAL A 113 17.84 10.48 -21.94
CA VAL A 113 18.15 9.35 -22.81
C VAL A 113 17.53 9.60 -24.18
N GLN A 114 18.21 9.18 -25.25
CA GLN A 114 17.61 9.17 -26.58
C GLN A 114 16.98 7.80 -26.79
N LEU A 115 15.71 7.77 -27.18
CA LEU A 115 14.94 6.55 -27.42
C LEU A 115 14.40 6.55 -28.84
N THR A 116 14.49 5.40 -29.51
CA THR A 116 13.79 5.15 -30.77
C THR A 116 12.29 4.99 -30.54
N ALA A 117 11.52 5.11 -31.62
CA ALA A 117 10.09 4.81 -31.62
C ALA A 117 9.76 3.42 -31.02
N ALA A 118 10.54 2.40 -31.38
CA ALA A 118 10.34 1.04 -30.92
C ALA A 118 10.63 0.87 -29.42
N GLU A 119 11.73 1.46 -28.93
CA GLU A 119 12.07 1.43 -27.50
C GLU A 119 11.01 2.16 -26.66
N LEU A 120 10.51 3.30 -27.13
CA LEU A 120 9.46 4.03 -26.45
C LEU A 120 8.16 3.25 -26.39
N GLN A 121 7.79 2.55 -27.47
CA GLN A 121 6.62 1.67 -27.49
C GLN A 121 6.78 0.50 -26.50
N GLY A 122 7.97 -0.09 -26.42
CA GLY A 122 8.29 -1.11 -25.44
C GLY A 122 8.14 -0.61 -24.00
N ILE A 123 8.65 0.58 -23.70
CA ILE A 123 8.48 1.24 -22.40
C ILE A 123 7.00 1.47 -22.09
N ALA A 124 6.20 1.91 -23.06
CA ALA A 124 4.77 2.13 -22.89
C ALA A 124 4.00 0.88 -22.49
N LEU A 125 4.28 -0.22 -23.18
CA LEU A 125 3.66 -1.51 -22.91
C LEU A 125 4.04 -2.01 -21.52
N ALA A 126 5.31 -1.87 -21.14
CA ALA A 126 5.78 -2.28 -19.82
C ALA A 126 5.18 -1.43 -18.68
N ILE A 127 5.04 -0.11 -18.86
CA ILE A 127 4.31 0.76 -17.90
C ILE A 127 2.85 0.30 -17.79
N SER A 128 2.18 0.10 -18.92
CA SER A 128 0.76 -0.31 -18.95
C SER A 128 0.56 -1.66 -18.25
N ALA A 129 1.45 -2.63 -18.49
CA ALA A 129 1.44 -3.93 -17.84
C ALA A 129 1.69 -3.83 -16.33
N HIS A 130 2.63 -2.99 -15.89
CA HIS A 130 2.92 -2.75 -14.47
C HIS A 130 1.72 -2.15 -13.75
N VAL A 131 1.12 -1.09 -14.30
CA VAL A 131 -0.07 -0.45 -13.74
C VAL A 131 -1.22 -1.46 -13.66
N GLN A 132 -1.48 -2.21 -14.73
CA GLN A 132 -2.50 -3.26 -14.73
C GLN A 132 -2.24 -4.32 -13.65
N ALA A 133 -0.99 -4.77 -13.49
CA ALA A 133 -0.62 -5.73 -12.45
C ALA A 133 -0.86 -5.18 -11.03
N CYS A 134 -0.59 -3.89 -10.80
CA CYS A 134 -0.88 -3.23 -9.53
C CYS A 134 -2.39 -3.23 -9.23
N PHE A 135 -3.24 -2.86 -10.20
CA PHE A 135 -4.70 -2.91 -10.02
C PHE A 135 -5.24 -4.34 -9.87
N THR A 136 -4.65 -5.32 -10.57
CA THR A 136 -5.01 -6.73 -10.40
C THR A 136 -4.69 -7.23 -8.99
N ALA A 137 -3.54 -6.84 -8.42
CA ALA A 137 -3.18 -7.17 -7.05
C ALA A 137 -4.11 -6.50 -6.04
N GLU A 138 -4.43 -5.21 -6.19
CA GLU A 138 -5.39 -4.50 -5.33
C GLU A 138 -6.75 -5.20 -5.30
N ARG A 139 -7.28 -5.58 -6.47
CA ARG A 139 -8.53 -6.34 -6.55
C ARG A 139 -8.46 -7.66 -5.78
N ALA A 140 -7.37 -8.41 -5.93
CA ALA A 140 -7.18 -9.67 -5.21
C ALA A 140 -7.13 -9.47 -3.69
N HIS A 141 -6.48 -8.41 -3.22
CA HIS A 141 -6.50 -8.03 -1.79
C HIS A 141 -7.90 -7.68 -1.32
N HIS A 142 -8.63 -6.83 -2.05
CA HIS A 142 -9.99 -6.45 -1.69
C HIS A 142 -10.92 -7.66 -1.60
N GLU A 143 -10.86 -8.56 -2.58
CA GLU A 143 -11.63 -9.81 -2.59
C GLU A 143 -11.27 -10.71 -1.40
N ALA A 144 -9.99 -10.85 -1.06
CA ALA A 144 -9.53 -11.65 0.08
C ALA A 144 -9.93 -11.04 1.43
N ILE A 145 -9.77 -9.73 1.62
CA ILE A 145 -10.12 -9.02 2.85
C ILE A 145 -11.61 -9.17 3.16
N VAL A 146 -12.48 -9.09 2.14
CA VAL A 146 -13.92 -9.30 2.31
C VAL A 146 -14.24 -10.67 2.90
N GLN A 147 -13.45 -11.71 2.61
CA GLN A 147 -13.68 -13.06 3.13
C GLN A 147 -13.25 -13.26 4.60
N LEU A 148 -12.46 -12.36 5.19
CA LEU A 148 -12.02 -12.48 6.59
C LEU A 148 -13.21 -12.34 7.55
N GLN A 149 -13.32 -13.26 8.52
CA GLN A 149 -14.45 -13.38 9.45
C GLN A 149 -14.09 -13.09 10.91
N THR A 150 -12.81 -12.99 11.25
CA THR A 150 -12.34 -12.83 12.63
C THR A 150 -11.21 -11.81 12.74
N HIS A 151 -11.05 -11.20 13.93
CA HIS A 151 -9.93 -10.31 14.20
C HIS A 151 -8.57 -11.00 14.05
N ALA A 152 -8.47 -12.27 14.44
CA ALA A 152 -7.22 -13.03 14.28
C ALA A 152 -6.80 -13.21 12.81
N GLU A 153 -7.77 -13.41 11.90
CA GLU A 153 -7.49 -13.48 10.46
C GLU A 153 -7.06 -12.12 9.89
N VAL A 154 -7.68 -11.04 10.37
CA VAL A 154 -7.32 -9.66 10.00
C VAL A 154 -5.92 -9.30 10.50
N ASP A 155 -5.60 -9.61 11.75
CA ASP A 155 -4.28 -9.37 12.35
C ASP A 155 -3.17 -10.16 11.64
N GLY A 156 -3.50 -11.34 11.10
CA GLY A 156 -2.58 -12.19 10.36
C GLY A 156 -2.46 -11.87 8.86
N TYR A 157 -3.24 -10.92 8.34
CA TYR A 157 -3.27 -10.63 6.90
C TYR A 157 -2.08 -9.75 6.47
N ASP A 158 -1.25 -10.25 5.55
CA ASP A 158 -0.16 -9.48 4.97
C ASP A 158 -0.62 -8.72 3.72
N VAL A 159 -0.84 -7.41 3.89
CA VAL A 159 -1.21 -6.50 2.79
C VAL A 159 -0.05 -6.18 1.85
N THR A 160 1.20 -6.55 2.20
CA THR A 160 2.40 -6.24 1.42
C THR A 160 2.84 -7.37 0.48
N ALA A 161 2.20 -8.54 0.57
CA ALA A 161 2.47 -9.70 -0.27
C ALA A 161 1.72 -9.64 -1.61
N GLY A 162 2.21 -10.36 -2.63
CA GLY A 162 1.44 -10.60 -3.87
C GLY A 162 1.42 -9.46 -4.90
N TRP A 163 2.19 -8.40 -4.67
CA TRP A 163 2.29 -7.27 -5.59
C TRP A 163 3.39 -7.45 -6.65
N PRO A 164 3.29 -6.78 -7.82
CA PRO A 164 4.37 -6.81 -8.80
C PRO A 164 5.65 -6.19 -8.24
N HIS A 165 6.78 -6.84 -8.54
CA HIS A 165 8.09 -6.22 -8.39
C HIS A 165 8.33 -5.25 -9.55
N ALA A 166 9.17 -4.23 -9.36
CA ALA A 166 9.64 -3.42 -10.47
C ALA A 166 10.29 -4.35 -11.51
N SER A 167 9.62 -4.52 -12.66
CA SER A 167 10.03 -5.44 -13.71
C SER A 167 11.47 -5.17 -14.12
N GLN A 168 12.39 -6.12 -13.92
CA GLN A 168 13.74 -6.10 -14.48
C GLN A 168 13.70 -6.65 -15.92
N LEU A 169 12.97 -5.98 -16.81
CA LEU A 169 12.94 -6.40 -18.22
C LEU A 169 14.12 -5.76 -18.94
N GLY A 170 14.93 -6.58 -19.62
CA GLY A 170 15.98 -6.08 -20.52
C GLY A 170 15.36 -5.44 -21.76
N VAL A 171 15.99 -4.40 -22.33
CA VAL A 171 15.48 -3.74 -23.56
C VAL A 171 15.24 -4.73 -24.71
N GLY A 172 15.96 -5.86 -24.73
CA GLY A 172 15.83 -6.90 -25.76
C GLY A 172 14.66 -7.87 -25.61
N ASP A 173 14.00 -7.94 -24.45
CA ASP A 173 12.89 -8.89 -24.20
C ASP A 173 11.51 -8.34 -24.62
N LEU A 174 11.47 -7.12 -25.16
CA LEU A 174 10.23 -6.44 -25.56
C LEU A 174 9.86 -6.60 -27.04
N MET A 175 10.62 -7.40 -27.80
CA MET A 175 10.30 -7.72 -29.18
C MET A 175 9.45 -9.00 -29.22
N PRO A 176 8.25 -9.01 -29.82
CA PRO A 176 7.61 -10.26 -30.18
C PRO A 176 8.52 -10.97 -31.19
N GLU A 177 8.85 -12.24 -30.95
CA GLU A 177 9.49 -13.07 -31.99
C GLU A 177 8.55 -13.10 -33.21
N ASP A 178 9.12 -12.77 -34.37
CA ASP A 178 8.43 -12.64 -35.65
C ASP A 178 7.41 -13.78 -35.90
N LEU A 179 6.16 -13.39 -36.22
CA LEU A 179 5.17 -14.22 -36.92
C LEU A 179 4.86 -13.63 -38.30
#